data_AF-A0A1H2BFK7-F1
#
_entry.id   AF-A0A1H2BFK7-F1
#
_cell.length_a   1.000
_cell.length_b   1.000
_cell.length_c   1.000
_cell.angle_alpha   90.00
_cell.angle_beta   90.00
_cell.angle_gamma   90.00
#
_symmetry.space_group_name_H-M   'P 1'
#
loop_
_entity.id
_entity.type
_entity.pdbx_description
1 polymer ?
#
loop_
_entity_poly.entity_id
_entity_poly.type
_entity_poly.pdbx_seq_one_letter_code
_entity_poly.pdbx_strand_id
1 'polypeptide(L)'
;MDPELAVARLILELLARSRLSKDDPLLRQAIELAREPLSVLPRDSIRAELSSAIETLQNVIQDGADVDLIEQWHAYAMSLAERFIASRS
;
A
#
# COMPACT_ATOMS: atom_id res chain seq x y z
N MET A 1 -5.32 16.19 13.52
CA MET A 1 -4.63 15.62 12.35
C MET A 1 -5.00 14.15 12.33
N ASP A 2 -5.62 13.66 11.26
CA ASP A 2 -6.04 12.25 11.18
C ASP A 2 -4.80 11.36 10.97
N PRO A 3 -4.42 10.50 11.94
CA PRO A 3 -3.23 9.66 11.82
C PRO A 3 -3.33 8.66 10.66
N GLU A 4 -4.54 8.21 10.30
CA GLU A 4 -4.72 7.28 9.18
C GLU A 4 -4.48 7.97 7.84
N LEU A 5 -4.93 9.22 7.71
CA LEU A 5 -4.66 10.04 6.53
C LEU A 5 -3.15 10.29 6.34
N ALA A 6 -2.42 10.53 7.42
CA ALA A 6 -0.97 10.70 7.37
C ALA A 6 -0.26 9.41 6.93
N VAL A 7 -0.68 8.26 7.46
CA VAL A 7 -0.14 6.95 7.07
C VAL A 7 -0.44 6.63 5.62
N ALA A 8 -1.67 6.85 5.14
CA ALA A 8 -2.02 6.60 3.74
C ALA A 8 -1.24 7.48 2.76
N ARG A 9 -0.99 8.76 3.09
CA ARG A 9 -0.13 9.65 2.31
C ARG A 9 1.30 9.15 2.24
N LEU A 10 1.85 8.70 3.38
CA LEU A 10 3.19 8.14 3.43
C LEU A 10 3.29 6.85 2.61
N ILE A 11 2.30 5.94 2.70
CA ILE A 11 2.22 4.74 1.88
C ILE A 11 2.22 5.09 0.39
N LEU A 12 1.42 6.07 -0.04
CA LEU A 12 1.38 6.51 -1.43
C LEU A 12 2.74 7.05 -1.91
N GLU A 13 3.41 7.88 -1.10
CA GLU A 13 4.75 8.40 -1.42
C GLU A 13 5.80 7.30 -1.53
N LEU A 14 5.75 6.31 -0.64
CA LEU A 14 6.67 5.17 -0.64
C LEU A 14 6.45 4.29 -1.89
N LEU A 15 5.19 3.99 -2.23
CA LEU A 15 4.84 3.24 -3.42
C LEU A 15 5.27 3.98 -4.69
N ALA A 16 5.06 5.30 -4.78
CA ALA A 16 5.44 6.09 -5.94
C ALA A 16 6.97 6.15 -6.18
N ARG A 17 7.76 5.98 -5.11
CA ARG A 17 9.23 6.01 -5.16
C ARG A 17 9.87 4.63 -5.19
N SER A 18 9.07 3.59 -4.99
CA SER A 18 9.48 2.19 -5.03
C SER A 18 9.98 1.80 -6.42
N ARG A 19 11.09 1.07 -6.45
CA ARG A 19 11.64 0.31 -7.58
C ARG A 19 10.95 -1.03 -7.79
N LEU A 20 10.02 -1.42 -6.92
CA LEU A 20 9.21 -2.65 -7.03
C LEU A 20 10.07 -3.92 -7.15
N SER A 21 11.12 -3.99 -6.33
CA SER A 21 12.02 -5.14 -6.28
C SER A 21 12.01 -5.81 -4.89
N LYS A 22 12.52 -7.05 -4.82
CA LYS A 22 12.56 -7.85 -3.58
C LYS A 22 13.35 -7.16 -2.45
N ASP A 23 14.36 -6.38 -2.83
CA ASP A 23 15.26 -5.68 -1.93
C ASP A 23 14.89 -4.20 -1.75
N ASP A 24 13.70 -3.79 -2.19
CA ASP A 24 13.27 -2.41 -2.10
C ASP A 24 12.91 -2.02 -0.65
N PRO A 25 13.68 -1.12 -0.03
CA PRO A 25 13.40 -0.69 1.35
C PRO A 25 12.12 0.15 1.45
N LEU A 26 11.74 0.88 0.39
CA LEU A 26 10.54 1.72 0.38
C LEU A 26 9.28 0.87 0.31
N LEU A 27 9.30 -0.18 -0.51
CA LEU A 27 8.23 -1.17 -0.55
C LEU A 27 8.07 -1.85 0.81
N ARG A 28 9.18 -2.27 1.43
CA ARG A 28 9.17 -2.89 2.76
C ARG A 28 8.54 -1.97 3.80
N GLN A 29 8.91 -0.69 3.79
CA GLN A 29 8.34 0.30 4.69
C GLN A 29 6.84 0.53 4.44
N ALA A 30 6.39 0.56 3.18
CA ALA A 30 4.97 0.68 2.85
C ALA A 30 4.15 -0.50 3.39
N ILE A 31 4.71 -1.72 3.35
CA ILE A 31 4.09 -2.92 3.90
C ILE A 31 4.01 -2.86 5.42
N GLU A 32 5.08 -2.43 6.10
CA GLU A 32 5.09 -2.29 7.55
C GLU A 32 4.00 -1.32 8.01
N LEU A 33 3.90 -0.15 7.37
CA LEU A 33 2.83 0.84 7.62
C LEU A 33 1.43 0.29 7.32
N ALA A 34 1.28 -0.49 6.25
CA ALA A 34 0.01 -1.09 5.89
C ALA A 34 -0.44 -2.19 6.87
N ARG A 35 0.51 -2.80 7.60
CA ARG A 35 0.26 -3.82 8.64
C ARG A 35 0.02 -3.23 10.02
N GLU A 36 0.36 -1.96 10.25
CA GLU A 36 0.15 -1.33 11.55
C GLU A 36 -1.34 -1.29 11.90
N PRO A 37 -1.75 -1.87 13.05
CA PRO A 37 -3.13 -1.80 13.52
C PRO A 37 -3.42 -0.40 14.08
N LEU A 38 -3.66 0.58 13.21
CA LEU A 38 -4.19 1.88 13.65
C LEU A 38 -5.63 1.69 14.15
N SER A 39 -5.86 2.17 15.38
CA SER A 39 -6.99 1.91 16.28
C SER A 39 -8.37 1.67 15.67
N VAL A 40 -9.00 0.56 16.09
CA VAL A 40 -10.40 0.37 16.56
C VAL A 40 -11.52 1.21 15.91
N LEU A 41 -11.42 1.54 14.64
CA LEU A 41 -12.56 2.01 13.84
C LEU A 41 -12.97 0.87 12.89
N PRO A 42 -14.27 0.74 12.57
CA PRO A 42 -14.76 -0.35 11.75
C PRO A 42 -13.95 -0.35 10.46
N ARG A 43 -13.33 -1.49 10.13
CA ARG A 43 -12.51 -1.70 8.94
C ARG A 43 -13.12 -0.93 7.76
N ASP A 44 -12.58 0.25 7.44
CA ASP A 44 -12.89 0.87 6.16
C ASP A 44 -12.50 -0.15 5.11
N SER A 45 -13.47 -0.59 4.30
CA SER A 45 -13.25 -1.61 3.26
C SER A 45 -12.01 -1.25 2.43
N ILE A 46 -11.87 0.04 2.09
CA ILE A 46 -10.75 0.60 1.32
C ILE A 46 -9.40 0.41 2.03
N ARG A 47 -9.34 0.53 3.37
CA ARG A 47 -8.09 0.35 4.12
C ARG A 47 -7.68 -1.13 4.16
N ALA A 48 -8.64 -2.02 4.40
CA ALA A 48 -8.38 -3.47 4.35
C ALA A 48 -7.97 -3.92 2.94
N GLU A 49 -8.61 -3.37 1.92
CA GLU A 49 -8.25 -3.59 0.51
C GLU A 49 -6.84 -3.07 0.21
N LEU A 50 -6.47 -1.88 0.71
CA LEU A 50 -5.13 -1.30 0.53
C LEU A 50 -4.04 -2.20 1.15
N SER A 51 -4.23 -2.65 2.40
CA SER A 51 -3.30 -3.57 3.04
C SER A 51 -3.18 -4.88 2.27
N SER A 52 -4.30 -5.46 1.85
CA SER A 52 -4.30 -6.69 1.04
C SER A 52 -3.60 -6.50 -0.30
N ALA A 53 -3.76 -5.36 -0.96
CA ALA A 53 -3.12 -5.06 -2.24
C ALA A 53 -1.59 -4.92 -2.08
N ILE A 54 -1.13 -4.24 -1.03
CA ILE A 54 0.29 -4.07 -0.72
C ILE A 54 0.96 -5.40 -0.36
N GLU A 55 0.28 -6.25 0.41
CA GLU A 55 0.76 -7.60 0.72
C GLU A 55 0.81 -8.49 -0.54
N THR A 56 -0.20 -8.38 -1.40
CA THR A 56 -0.19 -9.12 -2.67
C THR A 56 0.94 -8.65 -3.58
N LEU A 57 1.16 -7.34 -3.67
CA LEU A 57 2.29 -6.75 -4.39
C LEU A 57 3.64 -7.28 -3.87
N GLN A 58 3.80 -7.41 -2.55
CA GLN A 58 5.00 -8.03 -1.97
C GLN A 58 5.18 -9.47 -2.44
N ASN A 59 4.12 -10.27 -2.37
CA ASN A 59 4.16 -11.69 -2.72
C ASN A 59 4.51 -11.89 -4.19
N VAL A 60 3.86 -11.16 -5.11
CA VAL A 60 4.15 -11.28 -6.56
C VAL A 60 5.59 -10.87 -6.87
N ILE A 61 6.12 -9.85 -6.19
CA ILE A 61 7.53 -9.45 -6.32
C ILE A 61 8.45 -10.55 -5.79
N GLN A 62 8.14 -11.15 -4.63
CA GLN A 62 8.94 -12.22 -4.02
C GLN A 62 8.95 -13.51 -4.84
N ASP A 63 7.82 -13.87 -5.44
CA ASP A 63 7.66 -15.03 -6.30
C ASP A 63 8.38 -14.84 -7.65
N GLY A 64 8.81 -13.60 -7.96
CA GLY A 64 9.43 -13.29 -9.24
C GLY A 64 8.43 -13.34 -10.39
N ALA A 65 7.19 -12.90 -10.13
CA ALA A 65 6.16 -12.80 -11.14
C ALA A 65 6.55 -11.83 -12.26
N ASP A 66 5.82 -11.92 -13.37
CA ASP A 66 6.00 -11.04 -14.52
C ASP A 66 5.80 -9.56 -14.14
N VAL A 67 6.54 -8.69 -14.84
CA VAL A 67 6.53 -7.23 -14.63
C VAL A 67 5.11 -6.68 -14.77
N ASP A 68 4.33 -7.17 -15.73
CA ASP A 68 2.95 -6.74 -15.95
C ASP A 68 2.06 -6.96 -14.71
N LEU A 69 2.25 -8.10 -14.01
CA LEU A 69 1.49 -8.41 -12.81
C LEU A 69 1.93 -7.53 -11.63
N ILE A 70 3.24 -7.27 -11.51
CA ILE A 70 3.80 -6.35 -10.50
C ILE A 70 3.24 -4.93 -10.71
N GLU A 71 3.25 -4.42 -11.94
CA GLU A 71 2.71 -3.11 -12.28
C GLU A 71 1.20 -3.01 -12.03
N GLN A 72 0.44 -4.06 -12.35
CA GLN A 72 -0.99 -4.12 -12.07
C GLN A 72 -1.30 -3.98 -10.57
N TRP A 73 -0.63 -4.75 -9.72
CA TRP A 73 -0.82 -4.68 -8.27
C TRP A 73 -0.30 -3.37 -7.68
N HIS A 74 0.78 -2.83 -8.23
CA HIS A 74 1.30 -1.52 -7.83
C HIS A 74 0.32 -0.39 -8.12
N ALA A 75 -0.19 -0.31 -9.35
CA ALA A 75 -1.20 0.68 -9.74
C ALA A 75 -2.47 0.54 -8.90
N TYR A 76 -2.88 -0.69 -8.60
CA TYR A 76 -4.03 -0.95 -7.74
C TYR A 76 -3.81 -0.46 -6.30
N ALA A 77 -2.65 -0.74 -5.71
CA ALA A 77 -2.29 -0.26 -4.38
C ALA A 77 -2.23 1.28 -4.32
N MET A 78 -1.67 1.94 -5.35
CA MET A 78 -1.69 3.41 -5.42
C MET A 78 -3.12 3.96 -5.49
N SER A 79 -3.97 3.39 -6.36
CA SER A 79 -5.36 3.82 -6.51
C SER A 79 -6.15 3.69 -5.19
N LEU A 80 -5.92 2.62 -4.43
CA LEU A 80 -6.55 2.44 -3.13
C LEU A 80 -6.07 3.47 -2.10
N ALA A 81 -4.78 3.79 -2.07
CA ALA A 81 -4.23 4.81 -1.19
C ALA A 81 -4.80 6.20 -1.52
N GLU A 82 -4.88 6.56 -2.81
CA GLU A 82 -5.50 7.81 -3.27
C GLU A 82 -6.98 7.89 -2.89
N ARG A 83 -7.75 6.81 -3.10
CA ARG A 83 -9.17 6.74 -2.74
C ARG A 83 -9.39 6.88 -1.24
N PHE A 84 -8.53 6.28 -0.43
CA PHE A 84 -8.58 6.41 1.02
C PHE A 84 -8.29 7.86 1.47
N ILE A 85 -7.28 8.50 0.87
CA ILE A 85 -6.96 9.91 1.14
C ILE A 85 -8.13 10.82 0.74
N ALA A 86 -8.73 10.57 -0.42
CA ALA A 86 -9.85 11.37 -0.95
C ALA A 86 -11.13 11.20 -0.12
N SER A 87 -11.38 10.03 0.48
CA SER A 87 -12.55 9.80 1.34
C SER A 87 -12.44 10.41 2.74
N ARG A 88 -11.26 10.96 3.07
CA ARG A 88 -10.90 11.54 4.37
C ARG A 88 -10.41 13.00 4.27
N SER A 89 -10.39 13.58 3.06
CA SER A 89 -10.00 14.97 2.80
C SER A 89 -11.17 15.95 2.82
#